data_AF-A0A9W7PCI4-F1
#
_entry.id   AF-A0A9W7PCI4-F1
#
_cell.length_a   1.000
_cell.length_b   1.000
_cell.length_c   1.000
_cell.angle_alpha   90.00
_cell.angle_beta   90.00
_cell.angle_gamma   90.00
#
_symmetry.space_group_name_H-M   'P 1'
#
loop_
_entity.id
_entity.type
_entity.pdbx_description
1 polymer ?
#
loop_
_entity_poly.entity_id
_entity_poly.type
_entity_poly.pdbx_seq_one_letter_code
_entity_poly.pdbx_strand_id
1 'polypeptide(L)'
;MVENTKIFNPDGEILEETKSVTFNYGKEPDYIKVYLDNIMFLAEISGWISKIMYELIKSVSYANKGQFIIINAGYKRIIASSLGIKLQSVTNAINQLVKKGILIKIESGVFQLNPQYFGKGEWKDISKIRYEVELNAKGKSIKLKEIETEEELQKIEA
;
A
#
# COMPACT_ATOMS: atom_id res chain seq x y z
N MET A 1 27.53 -10.49 4.18
CA MET A 1 28.67 -9.60 3.81
C MET A 1 29.06 -8.84 5.06
N VAL A 2 30.35 -8.68 5.34
CA VAL A 2 30.81 -7.89 6.49
C VAL A 2 31.49 -6.66 5.93
N GLU A 3 30.95 -5.49 6.24
CA GLU A 3 31.54 -4.20 5.87
C GLU A 3 32.09 -3.54 7.14
N ASN A 4 33.36 -3.14 7.08
CA ASN A 4 34.04 -2.47 8.17
C ASN A 4 34.30 -1.02 7.75
N THR A 5 33.72 -0.07 8.48
CA THR A 5 34.02 1.35 8.30
C THR A 5 34.84 1.83 9.49
N LYS A 6 36.02 2.41 9.21
CA LYS A 6 36.91 3.00 10.21
C LYS A 6 37.04 4.48 9.95
N ILE A 7 36.79 5.29 10.99
CA ILE A 7 36.99 6.73 10.95
C ILE A 7 38.25 7.04 11.76
N PHE A 8 39.20 7.73 11.13
CA PHE A 8 40.47 8.12 11.73
C PHE A 8 40.52 9.63 11.98
N ASN A 9 41.21 10.06 13.02
CA ASN A 9 41.59 11.46 13.20
C ASN A 9 42.78 11.81 12.27
N PRO A 10 43.16 13.11 12.14
CA PRO A 10 44.32 13.53 11.35
C PRO A 10 45.66 12.90 11.79
N ASP A 11 45.73 12.43 13.04
CA ASP A 11 46.93 11.84 13.65
C ASP A 11 47.00 10.32 13.48
N GLY A 12 46.02 9.72 12.80
CA GLY A 12 45.96 8.29 12.48
C GLY A 12 45.36 7.38 13.56
N GLU A 13 44.82 7.94 14.64
CA GLU A 13 44.10 7.19 15.68
C GLU A 13 42.67 6.88 15.25
N ILE A 14 42.19 5.68 15.58
CA ILE A 14 40.82 5.23 15.28
C ILE A 14 39.85 5.90 16.27
N LEU A 15 38.95 6.72 15.75
CA LEU A 15 37.89 7.36 16.53
C LEU A 15 36.67 6.44 16.70
N GLU A 16 36.34 5.68 15.65
CA GLU A 16 35.15 4.82 15.62
C GLU A 16 35.35 3.67 14.62
N GLU A 17 34.99 2.45 15.02
CA GLU A 17 34.98 1.26 14.17
C GLU A 17 33.57 0.65 14.18
N THR A 18 32.90 0.72 13.03
CA THR A 18 31.55 0.14 12.84
C THR A 18 31.66 -1.11 12.00
N LYS A 19 31.23 -2.24 12.57
CA LYS A 19 31.19 -3.55 11.92
C LYS A 19 29.75 -3.88 11.53
N SER A 20 29.43 -3.77 10.25
CA SER A 20 28.12 -4.08 9.71
C SER A 20 28.10 -5.51 9.19
N VAL A 21 27.26 -6.36 9.77
CA VAL A 21 27.06 -7.76 9.33
C VAL A 21 25.70 -7.88 8.66
N THR A 22 25.70 -8.10 7.34
CA THR A 22 24.47 -8.33 6.59
C THR A 22 24.16 -9.83 6.54
N PHE A 23 23.09 -10.23 7.24
CA PHE A 23 22.51 -11.57 7.20
C PHE A 23 21.44 -11.63 6.10
N ASN A 24 21.50 -12.64 5.24
CA ASN A 24 20.45 -12.89 4.24
C ASN A 24 19.43 -13.86 4.83
N TYR A 25 18.34 -13.32 5.37
CA TYR A 25 17.23 -14.09 5.96
C TYR A 25 16.27 -14.70 4.92
N GLY A 26 16.63 -14.63 3.63
CA GLY A 26 15.73 -14.99 2.54
C GLY A 26 14.67 -13.92 2.29
N LYS A 27 13.70 -14.25 1.43
CA LYS A 27 12.60 -13.34 1.10
C LYS A 27 11.48 -13.49 2.11
N GLU A 28 11.09 -12.38 2.73
CA GLU A 28 9.90 -12.31 3.59
C GLU A 28 8.65 -12.79 2.81
N PRO A 29 7.77 -13.61 3.41
CA PRO A 29 6.48 -13.96 2.81
C PRO A 29 5.65 -12.72 2.48
N ASP A 30 4.72 -12.84 1.53
CA ASP A 30 3.82 -11.73 1.21
C ASP A 30 2.99 -11.32 2.44
N TYR A 31 3.05 -10.04 2.79
CA TYR A 31 2.36 -9.48 3.93
C TYR A 31 1.65 -8.18 3.58
N ILE A 32 0.82 -7.72 4.51
CA ILE A 32 0.26 -6.39 4.51
C ILE A 32 0.40 -5.78 5.90
N LYS A 33 0.86 -4.53 5.97
CA LYS A 33 0.88 -3.74 7.20
C LYS A 33 -0.54 -3.33 7.52
N VAL A 34 -0.90 -3.39 8.80
CA VAL A 34 -2.16 -2.86 9.32
C VAL A 34 -1.81 -1.82 10.38
N TYR A 35 -2.32 -0.61 10.24
CA TYR A 35 -2.03 0.47 11.17
C TYR A 35 -2.98 0.43 12.38
N LEU A 36 -2.42 0.63 13.57
CA LEU A 36 -3.13 0.45 14.83
C LEU A 36 -4.18 1.54 15.10
N ASP A 37 -3.95 2.76 14.61
CA ASP A 37 -4.81 3.93 14.82
C ASP A 37 -6.29 3.66 14.52
N ASN A 38 -6.56 2.69 13.66
CA ASN A 38 -7.90 2.36 13.21
C ASN A 38 -8.24 0.87 13.37
N ILE A 39 -7.40 0.03 14.00
CA ILE A 39 -7.56 -1.43 14.01
C ILE A 39 -8.96 -1.93 14.45
N MET A 40 -9.65 -1.16 15.30
CA MET A 40 -10.99 -1.50 15.82
C MET A 40 -12.03 -1.68 14.70
N PHE A 41 -11.93 -0.96 13.57
CA PHE A 41 -12.90 -1.14 12.47
C PHE A 41 -12.86 -2.55 11.88
N LEU A 42 -11.71 -3.25 11.95
CA LEU A 42 -11.57 -4.63 11.46
C LEU A 42 -12.38 -5.60 12.32
N ALA A 43 -12.43 -5.37 13.64
CA ALA A 43 -13.20 -6.19 14.57
C ALA A 43 -14.72 -6.08 14.32
N GLU A 44 -15.17 -4.95 13.78
CA GLU A 44 -16.58 -4.70 13.45
C GLU A 44 -17.01 -5.27 12.08
N ILE A 45 -16.10 -5.89 11.32
CA ILE A 45 -16.44 -6.53 10.06
C ILE A 45 -17.07 -7.89 10.34
N SER A 46 -18.26 -8.12 9.80
CA SER A 46 -18.93 -9.42 9.95
C SER A 46 -18.09 -10.54 9.33
N GLY A 47 -18.10 -11.72 9.95
CA GLY A 47 -17.14 -12.79 9.63
C GLY A 47 -17.14 -13.25 8.16
N TRP A 48 -18.27 -13.17 7.46
CA TRP A 48 -18.33 -13.53 6.04
C TRP A 48 -17.74 -12.44 5.12
N ILE A 49 -17.87 -11.16 5.50
CA ILE A 49 -17.23 -10.05 4.77
C ILE A 49 -15.72 -10.11 4.95
N SER A 50 -15.24 -10.47 6.15
CA SER A 50 -13.81 -10.63 6.42
C SER A 50 -13.17 -11.70 5.54
N LYS A 51 -13.87 -12.81 5.25
CA LYS A 51 -13.39 -13.84 4.30
C LYS A 51 -13.22 -13.29 2.88
N ILE A 52 -14.16 -12.49 2.41
CA ILE A 52 -14.09 -11.87 1.08
C ILE A 52 -12.98 -10.82 1.04
N MET A 53 -12.86 -10.00 2.08
CA MET A 53 -11.77 -9.03 2.23
C MET A 53 -10.40 -9.72 2.17
N TYR A 54 -10.25 -10.86 2.86
CA TYR A 54 -9.02 -11.65 2.83
C TYR A 54 -8.67 -12.10 1.41
N GLU A 55 -9.63 -12.62 0.64
CA GLU A 55 -9.39 -12.99 -0.77
C GLU A 55 -9.00 -11.78 -1.63
N LEU A 56 -9.63 -10.63 -1.42
CA LEU A 56 -9.29 -9.40 -2.16
C LEU A 56 -7.89 -8.89 -1.83
N ILE A 57 -7.50 -8.89 -0.57
CA ILE A 57 -6.21 -8.35 -0.10
C ILE A 57 -5.01 -9.11 -0.70
N LYS A 58 -5.15 -10.41 -0.96
CA LYS A 58 -4.10 -11.20 -1.63
C LYS A 58 -3.69 -10.61 -2.98
N SER A 59 -4.64 -10.01 -3.70
CA SER A 59 -4.43 -9.44 -5.04
C SER A 59 -3.99 -7.97 -5.06
N VAL A 60 -3.77 -7.36 -3.88
CA VAL A 60 -3.36 -5.96 -3.77
C VAL A 60 -1.99 -5.73 -4.39
N SER A 61 -1.87 -4.71 -5.23
CA SER A 61 -0.58 -4.25 -5.76
C SER A 61 0.27 -3.58 -4.68
N TYR A 62 1.58 -3.46 -4.92
CA TYR A 62 2.47 -2.70 -4.04
C TYR A 62 2.12 -1.19 -4.07
N ALA A 63 2.49 -0.45 -3.04
CA ALA A 63 2.19 0.98 -2.90
C ALA A 63 2.79 1.84 -4.03
N ASN A 64 3.97 1.48 -4.56
CA ASN A 64 4.53 2.11 -5.77
C ASN A 64 3.66 1.92 -7.03
N LYS A 65 2.71 0.98 -6.99
CA LYS A 65 1.68 0.74 -8.00
C LYS A 65 0.28 1.10 -7.49
N GLY A 66 0.20 1.98 -6.48
CA GLY A 66 -1.05 2.57 -5.98
C GLY A 66 -1.86 1.73 -5.00
N GLN A 67 -1.43 0.52 -4.62
CA GLN A 67 -2.16 -0.35 -3.69
C GLN A 67 -3.59 -0.70 -4.19
N PHE A 68 -3.68 -1.03 -5.48
CA PHE A 68 -4.93 -1.31 -6.18
C PHE A 68 -5.34 -2.78 -6.13
N ILE A 69 -6.65 -3.00 -6.26
CA ILE A 69 -7.33 -4.28 -6.42
C ILE A 69 -8.23 -4.17 -7.65
N ILE A 70 -7.99 -5.04 -8.63
CA ILE A 70 -8.83 -5.11 -9.84
C ILE A 70 -9.90 -6.19 -9.63
N ILE A 71 -11.16 -5.76 -9.58
CA ILE A 71 -12.32 -6.61 -9.30
C ILE A 71 -13.25 -6.62 -10.51
N ASN A 72 -12.99 -7.53 -11.46
CA ASN A 72 -13.86 -7.80 -12.60
C ASN A 72 -14.91 -8.88 -12.28
N ALA A 73 -15.84 -9.11 -13.21
CA ALA A 73 -16.90 -10.11 -13.04
C ALA A 73 -16.38 -11.55 -12.88
N GLY A 74 -15.29 -11.90 -13.58
CA GLY A 74 -14.64 -13.20 -13.46
C GLY A 74 -14.06 -13.43 -12.07
N TYR A 75 -13.33 -12.44 -11.55
CA TYR A 75 -12.72 -12.51 -10.23
C TYR A 75 -13.76 -12.68 -9.12
N LYS A 76 -14.91 -11.99 -9.23
CA LYS A 76 -16.04 -12.19 -8.30
C LYS A 76 -16.58 -13.62 -8.33
N ARG A 77 -16.64 -14.27 -9.50
CA ARG A 77 -17.07 -15.68 -9.61
C ARG A 77 -16.05 -16.64 -8.99
N ILE A 78 -14.75 -16.38 -9.17
CA ILE A 78 -13.67 -17.17 -8.55
C ILE A 78 -13.79 -17.12 -7.02
N ILE A 79 -13.95 -15.93 -6.44
CA ILE A 79 -14.13 -15.77 -4.99
C ILE A 79 -15.41 -16.47 -4.52
N ALA A 80 -16.52 -16.30 -5.25
CA ALA A 80 -17.80 -16.94 -4.91
C ALA A 80 -17.67 -18.47 -4.86
N SER A 81 -17.01 -19.05 -5.87
CA SER A 81 -16.76 -20.49 -5.94
C SER A 81 -15.83 -20.97 -4.83
N SER A 82 -14.73 -20.27 -4.58
CA SER A 82 -13.74 -20.60 -3.53
C SER A 82 -14.36 -20.62 -2.13
N LEU A 83 -15.27 -19.67 -1.86
CA LEU A 83 -15.91 -19.54 -0.55
C LEU A 83 -17.25 -20.29 -0.44
N GLY A 84 -17.73 -20.93 -1.51
CA GLY A 84 -19.02 -21.62 -1.53
C GLY A 84 -20.22 -20.69 -1.31
N ILE A 85 -20.17 -19.45 -1.80
CA ILE A 85 -21.20 -18.43 -1.60
C ILE A 85 -21.79 -17.93 -2.92
N LYS A 86 -22.92 -17.24 -2.84
CA LYS A 86 -23.55 -16.61 -4.01
C LYS A 86 -22.69 -15.44 -4.52
N LEU A 87 -22.64 -15.25 -5.85
CA LEU A 87 -21.99 -14.11 -6.48
C LEU A 87 -22.52 -12.76 -5.94
N GLN A 88 -23.82 -12.70 -5.65
CA GLN A 88 -24.44 -11.51 -5.06
C GLN A 88 -23.85 -11.18 -3.68
N SER A 89 -23.50 -12.19 -2.87
CA SER A 89 -22.85 -11.98 -1.58
C SER A 89 -21.48 -11.32 -1.76
N VAL A 90 -20.69 -11.74 -2.75
CA VAL A 90 -19.40 -11.10 -3.07
C VAL A 90 -19.61 -9.61 -3.42
N THR A 91 -20.58 -9.32 -4.29
CA THR A 91 -20.91 -7.93 -4.66
C THR A 91 -21.35 -7.09 -3.44
N ASN A 92 -22.20 -7.67 -2.58
CA ASN A 92 -22.66 -7.00 -1.36
C ASN A 92 -21.52 -6.73 -0.37
N ALA A 93 -20.58 -7.66 -0.22
CA ALA A 93 -19.40 -7.45 0.62
C ALA A 93 -18.52 -6.32 0.09
N ILE A 94 -18.23 -6.30 -1.22
CA ILE A 94 -17.43 -5.22 -1.83
C ILE A 94 -18.08 -3.87 -1.57
N ASN A 95 -19.40 -3.75 -1.77
CA ASN A 95 -20.13 -2.52 -1.49
C ASN A 95 -20.05 -2.12 0.00
N GLN A 96 -20.12 -3.08 0.91
CA GLN A 96 -19.95 -2.81 2.35
C GLN A 96 -18.52 -2.39 2.70
N LEU A 97 -17.50 -3.01 2.10
CA LEU A 97 -16.10 -2.60 2.28
C LEU A 97 -15.87 -1.17 1.78
N VAL A 98 -16.50 -0.78 0.67
CA VAL A 98 -16.47 0.60 0.18
C VAL A 98 -17.18 1.55 1.15
N LYS A 99 -18.38 1.19 1.62
CA LYS A 99 -19.14 1.99 2.59
C LYS A 99 -18.39 2.19 3.91
N LYS A 100 -17.65 1.17 4.35
CA LYS A 100 -16.79 1.22 5.55
C LYS A 100 -15.44 1.93 5.32
N GLY A 101 -15.18 2.42 4.11
CA GLY A 101 -13.92 3.10 3.78
C GLY A 101 -12.69 2.18 3.72
N ILE A 102 -12.87 0.86 3.71
CA ILE A 102 -11.77 -0.12 3.58
C ILE A 102 -11.26 -0.13 2.14
N LEU A 103 -12.19 -0.04 1.18
CA LEU A 103 -11.90 0.10 -0.23
C LEU A 103 -12.34 1.49 -0.70
N ILE A 104 -11.46 2.17 -1.41
CA ILE A 104 -11.74 3.43 -2.09
C ILE A 104 -12.01 3.08 -3.54
N LYS A 105 -13.19 3.40 -4.06
CA LYS A 105 -13.50 3.16 -5.47
C LYS A 105 -12.80 4.23 -6.33
N ILE A 106 -11.92 3.80 -7.23
CA ILE A 106 -11.19 4.68 -8.15
C ILE A 106 -11.95 4.73 -9.47
N GLU A 107 -12.25 3.55 -10.05
CA GLU A 107 -13.02 3.42 -11.29
C GLU A 107 -13.91 2.17 -11.25
N SER A 108 -14.58 1.86 -12.37
CA SER A 108 -15.35 0.63 -12.51
C SER A 108 -14.42 -0.59 -12.43
N GLY A 109 -14.58 -1.39 -11.38
CA GLY A 109 -13.75 -2.58 -11.17
C GLY A 109 -12.34 -2.28 -10.67
N VAL A 110 -11.99 -1.02 -10.37
CA VAL A 110 -10.69 -0.65 -9.82
C VAL A 110 -10.89 0.01 -8.45
N PHE A 111 -10.31 -0.60 -7.44
CA PHE A 111 -10.41 -0.15 -6.05
C PHE A 111 -9.01 0.02 -5.48
N GLN A 112 -8.82 1.01 -4.63
CA GLN A 112 -7.62 1.17 -3.81
C GLN A 112 -7.92 0.65 -2.41
N LEU A 113 -7.02 -0.17 -1.86
CA LEU A 113 -7.10 -0.50 -0.44
C LEU A 113 -6.67 0.72 0.36
N ASN A 114 -7.50 1.13 1.33
CA ASN A 114 -7.30 2.40 2.01
C ASN A 114 -5.93 2.48 2.72
N PRO A 115 -5.04 3.38 2.28
CA PRO A 115 -3.69 3.46 2.80
C PRO A 115 -3.61 4.03 4.23
N GLN A 116 -4.69 4.60 4.75
CA GLN A 116 -4.78 5.01 6.17
C GLN A 116 -4.88 3.81 7.11
N TYR A 117 -5.30 2.66 6.59
CA TYR A 117 -5.50 1.43 7.35
C TYR A 117 -4.49 0.35 7.00
N PHE A 118 -4.03 0.31 5.75
CA PHE A 118 -3.18 -0.75 5.23
C PHE A 118 -1.96 -0.23 4.49
N GLY A 119 -0.89 -1.02 4.44
CA GLY A 119 0.30 -0.73 3.65
C GLY A 119 0.95 -1.97 3.06
N LYS A 120 1.19 -2.00 1.74
CA LYS A 120 1.96 -3.05 1.06
C LYS A 120 3.17 -2.46 0.36
N GLY A 121 4.38 -2.78 0.82
CA GLY A 121 5.64 -2.26 0.29
C GLY A 121 6.35 -1.25 1.20
N GLU A 122 7.17 -0.40 0.59
CA GLU A 122 8.01 0.57 1.29
C GLU A 122 7.22 1.72 1.88
N TRP A 123 7.66 2.21 3.05
CA TRP A 123 6.99 3.30 3.74
C TRP A 123 6.94 4.58 2.91
N LYS A 124 8.01 4.90 2.15
CA LYS A 124 8.08 6.08 1.29
C LYS A 124 6.91 6.14 0.31
N ASP A 125 6.62 5.03 -0.36
CA ASP A 125 5.50 4.93 -1.30
C ASP A 125 4.16 4.96 -0.58
N ILE A 126 4.06 4.27 0.56
CA ILE A 126 2.82 4.26 1.36
C ILE A 126 2.49 5.66 1.89
N SER A 127 3.47 6.41 2.41
CA SER A 127 3.27 7.78 2.88
C SER A 127 2.81 8.72 1.77
N LYS A 128 3.30 8.51 0.54
CA LYS A 128 2.87 9.28 -0.62
C LYS A 128 1.39 9.06 -0.93
N ILE A 129 0.96 7.80 -1.05
CA ILE A 129 -0.46 7.49 -1.33
C ILE A 129 -1.39 7.87 -0.17
N ARG A 130 -0.92 7.84 1.08
CA ARG A 130 -1.68 8.34 2.25
C ARG A 130 -1.98 9.83 2.11
N TYR A 131 -0.96 10.62 1.79
CA TYR A 131 -1.08 12.06 1.57
C TYR A 131 -2.03 12.37 0.41
N GLU A 132 -1.91 11.65 -0.72
CA GLU A 132 -2.78 11.83 -1.89
C GLU A 132 -4.26 11.59 -1.55
N VAL A 133 -4.57 10.52 -0.81
CA VAL A 133 -5.93 10.20 -0.37
C VAL A 133 -6.50 11.27 0.57
N GLU A 134 -5.69 11.80 1.50
CA GLU A 134 -6.13 12.86 2.42
C GLU A 134 -6.44 14.18 1.69
N LEU A 135 -5.64 14.56 0.69
CA LEU A 135 -5.89 15.75 -0.11
C LEU A 135 -7.19 15.63 -0.91
N ASN A 136 -7.40 14.47 -1.54
CA ASN A 136 -8.64 14.18 -2.27
C ASN A 136 -9.87 14.23 -1.36
N ALA A 137 -9.78 13.66 -0.15
CA ALA A 137 -10.88 13.71 0.83
C ALA A 137 -11.21 15.14 1.29
N LYS A 138 -10.21 16.03 1.33
CA LYS A 138 -10.38 17.46 1.69
C LYS A 138 -10.81 18.33 0.50
N GLY A 139 -11.12 17.74 -0.65
CA GLY A 139 -11.53 18.48 -1.85
C GLY A 139 -10.40 19.26 -2.54
N LYS A 140 -9.14 19.07 -2.13
CA LYS A 140 -7.96 19.55 -2.84
C LYS A 140 -7.58 18.49 -3.87
N SER A 141 -8.30 18.46 -4.99
CA SER A 141 -8.04 17.53 -6.09
C SER A 141 -6.61 17.71 -6.60
N ILE A 142 -5.76 16.70 -6.35
CA ILE A 142 -4.50 16.55 -7.05
C ILE A 142 -4.89 16.10 -8.45
N LYS A 143 -5.12 17.06 -9.36
CA LYS A 143 -4.88 16.78 -10.77
C LYS A 143 -3.45 16.28 -10.83
N LEU A 144 -3.27 15.00 -11.14
CA LEU A 144 -1.95 14.43 -11.40
C LEU A 144 -1.23 15.40 -12.33
N LYS A 145 -0.14 15.99 -11.83
CA LYS A 145 0.93 16.52 -12.67
C LYS A 145 1.45 15.32 -13.46
N GLU A 146 0.81 15.05 -14.60
CA GLU A 146 1.58 14.61 -15.75
C GLU A 146 2.62 15.71 -15.98
N ILE A 147 3.87 15.40 -15.61
CA ILE A 147 5.04 15.89 -16.32
C ILE A 147 5.10 17.43 -16.43
N GLU A 148 5.18 18.13 -15.30
CA GLU A 148 6.00 19.35 -15.26
C GLU A 148 7.46 18.89 -15.12
N THR A 149 7.99 18.25 -16.16
CA THR A 149 9.42 17.91 -16.26
C THR A 149 10.12 18.68 -17.37
N GLU A 150 9.45 19.64 -18.03
CA GLU A 150 10.07 20.50 -19.06
C GLU A 150 10.18 21.98 -18.67
N GLU A 151 9.29 22.53 -17.83
CA GLU A 151 9.30 23.98 -17.53
C GLU A 151 10.31 24.42 -16.45
N GLU A 152 10.78 23.53 -15.58
CA GLU A 152 11.76 23.90 -14.54
C GLU A 152 13.23 23.77 -15.00
N LEU A 153 13.51 23.01 -16.07
CA LEU A 153 14.87 22.91 -16.62
C LEU A 153 15.25 24.13 -17.49
N GLN A 154 14.28 24.78 -18.14
CA GLN A 154 14.54 25.98 -18.95
C GLN A 154 14.75 27.26 -18.13
N LYS A 155 14.45 27.26 -16.82
CA LYS A 155 14.69 28.42 -15.94
C LYS A 155 16.03 28.40 -15.22
N ILE A 156 16.81 27.33 -15.38
CA ILE A 156 18.17 27.23 -14.81
C ILE A 156 19.25 27.57 -15.85
N GLU A 157 18.89 27.62 -17.15
CA GLU A 157 19.81 27.95 -18.25
C GLU A 157 19.55 29.31 -18.93
N ALA A 158 18.72 30.19 -18.33
CA ALA A 158 18.44 31.54 -18.83
C ALA A 158 19.02 32.64 -17.93
#